data_AF-A0A7C2M842-F1
#
_entry.id   AF-A0A7C2M842-F1
#
_cell.length_a   1.000
_cell.length_b   1.000
_cell.length_c   1.000
_cell.angle_alpha   90.00
_cell.angle_beta   90.00
_cell.angle_gamma   90.00
#
_symmetry.space_group_name_H-M   'P 1'
#
loop_
_entity.id
_entity.type
_entity.pdbx_description
1 polymer ?
#
loop_
_entity_poly.entity_id
_entity_poly.type
_entity_poly.pdbx_seq_one_letter_code
_entity_poly.pdbx_strand_id
1 'polypeptide(L)' 'MKKIYFGIIALLEEKEHSSREITEKLNFSENHILQVLRLLLEKEALAFTATKKYKLKHL' A
#
# COMPACT_ATOMS: atom_id res chain seq x y z
N MET A 1 6.39 4.19 13.25
CA MET A 1 6.40 4.43 11.79
C MET A 1 6.49 3.15 10.95
N LYS A 2 7.37 2.16 11.25
CA LYS A 2 7.50 0.94 10.41
C LYS A 2 6.26 0.02 10.35
N LYS A 3 5.30 0.13 11.29
CA LYS A 3 4.11 -0.75 11.36
C LYS A 3 3.15 -0.59 10.17
N ILE A 4 2.96 0.64 9.68
CA ILE A 4 2.09 0.91 8.52
C ILE A 4 2.71 0.30 7.26
N TYR A 5 4.02 0.50 7.08
CA TYR A 5 4.78 -0.12 6.00
C TYR A 5 4.59 -1.63 5.98
N PHE A 6 4.92 -2.33 7.08
CA PHE A 6 4.78 -3.79 7.12
C PHE A 6 3.34 -4.26 6.91
N GLY A 7 2.35 -3.53 7.42
CA GLY A 7 0.94 -3.84 7.16
C GLY A 7 0.54 -3.70 5.69
N ILE A 8 1.00 -2.65 5.01
CA ILE A 8 0.76 -2.46 3.57
C ILE A 8 1.45 -3.56 2.76
N ILE A 9 2.71 -3.85 3.05
CA ILE A 9 3.46 -4.91 2.34
C ILE A 9 2.75 -6.25 2.52
N ALA A 10 2.43 -6.65 3.74
CA ALA A 10 1.75 -7.92 4.02
C ALA A 10 0.42 -8.08 3.25
N LEU A 11 -0.36 -7.00 3.14
CA LEU A 11 -1.59 -7.03 2.33
C LEU A 11 -1.30 -7.19 0.84
N LEU A 12 -0.28 -6.48 0.34
CA LEU A 12 0.08 -6.47 -1.07
C LEU A 12 0.88 -7.71 -1.51
N GLU A 13 1.45 -8.46 -0.56
CA GLU A 13 2.04 -9.79 -0.79
C GLU A 13 0.95 -10.82 -1.09
N GLU A 14 -0.22 -10.73 -0.47
CA GLU A 14 -1.33 -11.64 -0.76
C GLU A 14 -1.94 -11.35 -2.13
N LYS A 15 -2.25 -10.08 -2.42
CA LYS A 15 -2.86 -9.65 -3.68
C LYS A 15 -2.83 -8.14 -3.87
N GLU A 16 -3.16 -7.71 -5.08
CA GLU A 16 -3.33 -6.30 -5.39
C GLU A 16 -4.54 -5.70 -4.65
N HIS A 17 -4.32 -4.56 -4.01
CA HIS A 17 -5.34 -3.84 -3.24
C HIS A 17 -5.38 -2.36 -3.62
N SER A 18 -6.58 -1.78 -3.65
CA SER A 18 -6.78 -0.34 -3.75
C SER A 18 -6.50 0.36 -2.42
N SER A 19 -6.28 1.68 -2.46
CA SER A 19 -6.10 2.47 -1.24
C SER A 19 -7.23 2.26 -0.24
N ARG A 20 -8.48 2.23 -0.73
CA ARG A 20 -9.67 1.98 0.08
C ARG A 20 -9.67 0.62 0.77
N GLU A 21 -9.34 -0.44 0.04
CA GLU A 21 -9.26 -1.79 0.63
C GLU A 21 -8.16 -1.85 1.70
N ILE A 22 -7.04 -1.16 1.49
CA ILE A 22 -5.94 -1.09 2.46
C ILE A 22 -6.38 -0.32 3.71
N THR A 23 -7.10 0.80 3.56
CA THR A 23 -7.60 1.61 4.68
C THR A 23 -8.70 0.91 5.48
N GLU A 24 -9.52 0.09 4.83
CA GLU A 24 -10.56 -0.71 5.50
C GLU A 24 -9.93 -1.88 6.30
N LYS A 25 -8.83 -2.45 5.81
CA LYS A 25 -8.15 -3.57 6.47
C LYS A 25 -7.15 -3.15 7.55
N LEU A 26 -6.49 -2.00 7.40
CA LEU A 26 -5.49 -1.52 8.33
C LEU A 26 -6.12 -0.57 9.35
N ASN A 27 -5.90 -0.83 10.63
CA ASN A 27 -6.35 0.04 11.71
C ASN A 27 -5.42 1.27 11.90
N PHE A 28 -5.24 2.04 10.83
CA PHE A 28 -4.50 3.31 10.83
C PHE A 28 -5.34 4.40 10.16
N SER A 29 -5.03 5.66 10.47
CA SER A 29 -5.63 6.79 9.77
C SER A 29 -5.38 6.70 8.26
N GLU A 30 -6.43 6.95 7.48
CA GLU A 30 -6.36 6.99 6.02
C GLU A 30 -5.23 7.90 5.52
N ASN A 31 -5.09 9.10 6.10
CA ASN A 31 -4.02 10.03 5.73
C ASN A 31 -2.62 9.42 5.89
N HIS A 32 -2.37 8.68 6.97
CA HIS A 32 -1.07 8.04 7.17
C HIS A 32 -0.83 6.90 6.17
N ILE A 33 -1.87 6.12 5.85
CA ILE A 33 -1.77 5.04 4.85
C ILE A 33 -1.47 5.64 3.48
N LEU A 34 -2.20 6.67 3.08
CA LEU A 34 -1.99 7.36 1.79
C LEU A 34 -0.60 7.99 1.70
N GLN A 35 -0.09 8.59 2.77
CA GLN A 35 1.27 9.12 2.81
C GLN A 35 2.32 8.01 2.59
N VAL A 36 2.16 6.86 3.23
CA VAL A 36 3.09 5.74 3.05
C VAL A 36 2.98 5.13 1.64
N LEU A 37 1.77 4.95 1.12
CA LEU A 37 1.57 4.47 -0.26
C LEU A 37 2.23 5.40 -1.29
N ARG A 38 2.10 6.71 -1.11
CA ARG A 38 2.75 7.71 -1.96
C ARG A 38 4.27 7.59 -1.89
N LEU A 39 4.83 7.54 -0.68
CA LEU A 39 6.27 7.36 -0.48
C LEU A 39 6.80 6.07 -1.14
N LEU A 40 6.02 4.98 -1.08
CA LEU A 40 6.41 3.71 -1.69
C LEU A 40 6.31 3.71 -3.22
N LEU A 41 5.34 4.43 -3.79
CA LEU A 41 5.30 4.69 -5.23
C LEU A 41 6.48 5.56 -5.68
N GLU A 42 6.81 6.62 -4.94
CA GLU A 42 7.94 7.51 -5.23
C GLU A 42 9.29 6.78 -5.18
N LYS A 43 9.40 5.78 -4.30
CA LYS A 43 10.58 4.90 -4.21
C LYS A 43 10.54 3.72 -5.18
N GLU A 44 9.55 3.69 -6.07
CA GLU A 44 9.32 2.59 -7.01
C GLU A 44 9.17 1.20 -6.37
N ALA A 45 8.87 1.14 -5.08
CA ALA A 45 8.59 -0.11 -4.37
C ALA A 45 7.21 -0.66 -4.73
N LEU A 46 6.28 0.21 -5.14
CA LEU A 46 4.95 -0.13 -5.62
C LEU A 46 4.76 0.25 -7.09
N ALA A 47 3.89 -0.49 -7.77
CA ALA A 47 3.29 -0.11 -9.03
C ALA A 47 1.79 0.15 -8.84
N PHE A 48 1.28 1.08 -9.64
CA PHE A 48 -0.15 1.31 -9.78
C PHE A 48 -0.63 0.58 -11.03
N THR A 49 -1.56 -0.36 -10.87
CA THR A 49 -2.07 -1.18 -11.97
C THR A 49 -3.20 -0.49 -12.72
N ALA A 50 -3.49 -0.96 -13.94
CA ALA A 50 -4.57 -0.41 -14.77
C ALA A 50 -5.96 -0.44 -14.09
N THR A 51 -6.14 -1.35 -13.12
CA THR A 51 -7.37 -1.47 -12.32
C THR A 51 -7.42 -0.53 -11.11
N LYS A 52 -6.55 0.47 -11.03
CA LYS A 52 -6.43 1.41 -9.90
C LYS A 52 -6.08 0.74 -8.57
N LYS A 53 -5.26 -0.31 -8.62
CA LYS A 53 -4.78 -1.03 -7.43
C LYS A 53 -3.28 -0.89 -7.29
N TYR A 54 -2.80 -1.03 -6.06
CA TYR A 54 -1.38 -1.09 -5.74
C TYR A 54 -0.91 -2.54 -5.84
N LYS A 55 0.32 -2.72 -6.34
CA LYS A 55 1.03 -3.98 -6.40
C LYS A 55 2.47 -3.77 -5.97
N LEU A 56 3.08 -4.75 -5.31
CA LEU A 56 4.53 -4.75 -5.06
C LEU A 56 5.27 -4.83 -6.39
N LYS A 57 6.18 -3.88 -6.62
CA LYS A 57 7.07 -3.86 -7.80
C LYS A 57 8.29 -4.76 -7.57
N HIS A 58 8.69 -4.91 -6.31
CA HIS A 58 9.84 -5.70 -5.89
C HIS A 58 9.44 -6.70 -4.80
N LEU A 59 9.41 -7.97 -5.20
CA LEU A 59 9.97 -9.08 -4.44
C LEU A 59 10.96 -9.78 -5.36
#